data_AF-A0A1B1KIB2-F1
#
_entry.id   AF-A0A1B1KIB2-F1
#
_cell.length_a   1.000
_cell.length_b   1.000
_cell.length_c   1.000
_cell.angle_alpha   90.00
_cell.angle_beta   90.00
_cell.angle_gamma   90.00
#
_symmetry.space_group_name_H-M   'P 1'
#
loop_
_entity.id
_entity.type
_entity.pdbx_description
1 polymer ?
#
loop_
_entity_poly.entity_id
_entity_poly.type
_entity_poly.pdbx_seq_one_letter_code
_entity_poly.pdbx_strand_id
1 'polypeptide(L)'
;MVAALIFCWAVLGMPAGKRLAPILPELVGVLRRFDELDIDDGTAALLVSMSAATIDRRLAPERKKHELRGRSHTKPGPLLESQIPIRTWADWDDAQPGFVEVDLVGHDGGNAAGEHAYTLTVTDIATGWTENRSVRNKARKWVIAALDEIAKIMPFPILGVDRSGFDTPAPSRIGPATCCIDTPPRLLILQAIP
;
A
#
# COMPACT_ATOMS: atom_id res chain seq x y z
N MET A 1 30.75 -11.84 -12.35
CA MET A 1 29.44 -12.53 -12.29
C MET A 1 28.42 -11.92 -11.32
N VAL A 2 28.60 -11.95 -9.98
CA VAL A 2 27.56 -11.46 -9.05
C VAL A 2 27.29 -9.94 -9.20
N ALA A 3 28.34 -9.14 -9.39
CA ALA A 3 28.18 -7.70 -9.65
C ALA A 3 27.34 -7.40 -10.91
N ALA A 4 27.57 -8.14 -12.00
CA ALA A 4 26.78 -8.03 -13.23
C ALA A 4 25.31 -8.43 -13.03
N LEU A 5 25.05 -9.46 -12.21
CA LEU A 5 23.68 -9.84 -11.84
C LEU A 5 22.99 -8.73 -11.02
N ILE A 6 23.70 -8.11 -10.07
CA ILE A 6 23.19 -6.99 -9.28
C ILE A 6 22.86 -5.80 -10.17
N PHE A 7 23.73 -5.47 -11.14
CA PHE A 7 23.50 -4.41 -12.11
C PHE A 7 22.22 -4.66 -12.92
N CYS A 8 22.09 -5.84 -13.54
CA CYS A 8 20.91 -6.23 -14.30
C CYS A 8 19.62 -6.17 -13.44
N TRP A 9 19.71 -6.64 -12.19
CA TRP A 9 18.60 -6.59 -11.23
C TRP A 9 18.20 -5.15 -10.87
N ALA A 10 19.17 -4.26 -10.69
CA ALA A 10 18.93 -2.85 -10.37
C ALA A 10 18.29 -2.09 -11.54
N VAL A 11 18.75 -2.33 -12.78
CA VAL A 11 18.20 -1.71 -14.01
C VAL A 11 16.68 -1.95 -14.13
N LEU A 12 16.20 -3.13 -13.73
CA LEU A 12 14.78 -3.49 -13.81
C LEU A 12 13.95 -3.12 -12.56
N GLY A 13 14.49 -2.33 -11.64
CA GLY A 13 13.77 -1.95 -10.42
C GLY A 13 13.66 -3.08 -9.40
N MET A 14 14.70 -3.90 -9.29
CA MET A 14 14.86 -4.91 -8.24
C MET A 14 13.79 -6.05 -8.19
N PRO A 15 13.35 -6.62 -9.33
CA PRO A 15 12.29 -7.62 -9.36
C PRO A 15 12.67 -8.94 -8.68
N ALA A 16 11.69 -9.79 -8.38
CA ALA A 16 11.93 -11.17 -7.90
C ALA A 16 12.64 -12.02 -8.97
N GLY A 17 13.42 -13.03 -8.55
CA GLY A 17 14.17 -13.90 -9.47
C GLY A 17 13.30 -14.59 -10.53
N LYS A 18 12.03 -14.89 -10.21
CA LYS A 18 11.04 -15.44 -11.16
C LYS A 18 10.72 -14.48 -12.32
N ARG A 19 10.78 -13.17 -12.09
CA ARG A 19 10.59 -12.14 -13.13
C ARG A 19 11.90 -11.81 -13.83
N LEU A 20 13.02 -11.86 -13.11
CA LEU A 20 14.35 -11.57 -13.66
C LEU A 20 14.88 -12.67 -14.58
N ALA A 21 14.67 -13.95 -14.24
CA ALA A 21 15.19 -15.08 -15.02
C ALA A 21 14.80 -15.06 -16.52
N PRO A 22 13.51 -14.90 -16.91
CA PRO A 22 13.13 -14.93 -18.32
C PRO A 22 13.60 -13.72 -19.13
N ILE A 23 13.86 -12.58 -18.48
CA ILE A 23 14.27 -11.34 -19.16
C ILE A 23 15.80 -11.20 -19.28
N LEU A 24 16.57 -11.93 -18.46
CA LEU A 24 18.04 -11.88 -18.48
C LEU A 24 18.66 -12.12 -19.88
N PRO A 25 18.19 -13.07 -20.71
CA PRO A 25 18.74 -13.26 -22.06
C PRO A 25 18.66 -12.01 -22.94
N GLU A 26 17.51 -11.32 -22.92
CA GLU A 26 17.30 -10.09 -23.68
C GLU A 26 18.08 -8.93 -23.06
N LEU A 27 17.94 -8.74 -21.74
CA LEU A 27 18.56 -7.63 -21.01
C LEU A 27 20.09 -7.65 -21.14
N VAL A 28 20.73 -8.80 -20.93
CA VAL A 28 22.20 -8.92 -21.07
C VAL A 28 22.63 -8.62 -22.51
N GLY A 29 21.86 -9.06 -23.51
CA GLY A 29 22.14 -8.76 -24.91
C GLY A 29 22.05 -7.26 -25.23
N VAL A 30 21.02 -6.59 -24.73
CA VAL A 30 20.82 -5.14 -24.92
C VAL A 30 21.92 -4.35 -24.20
N LEU A 31 22.17 -4.63 -22.93
CA LEU A 31 23.15 -3.87 -22.14
C LEU A 31 24.58 -4.03 -22.69
N ARG A 32 24.96 -5.22 -23.19
CA ARG A 32 26.25 -5.43 -23.85
C ARG A 32 26.33 -4.71 -25.20
N ARG A 33 25.23 -4.65 -25.97
CA ARG A 33 25.19 -3.97 -27.27
C ARG A 33 25.41 -2.46 -27.14
N PHE A 34 24.92 -1.86 -26.05
CA PHE A 34 25.06 -0.42 -25.79
C PHE A 34 26.25 -0.07 -24.89
N ASP A 35 27.19 -1.00 -24.68
CA ASP A 35 28.36 -0.83 -23.81
C ASP A 35 28.01 -0.44 -22.35
N GLU A 36 26.79 -0.73 -21.90
CA GLU A 36 26.33 -0.51 -20.52
C GLU A 36 26.70 -1.66 -19.58
N LEU A 37 27.08 -2.82 -20.14
CA LEU A 37 27.51 -3.99 -19.39
C LEU A 37 28.77 -4.61 -20.03
N ASP A 38 29.94 -4.35 -19.43
CA ASP A 38 31.22 -4.94 -19.83
C ASP A 38 31.48 -6.25 -19.07
N ILE A 39 31.26 -7.38 -19.77
CA ILE A 39 31.51 -8.74 -19.27
C ILE A 39 31.97 -9.67 -20.40
N ASP A 40 32.73 -10.69 -20.03
CA ASP A 40 33.13 -11.77 -20.94
C ASP A 40 31.94 -12.68 -21.31
N ASP A 41 32.08 -13.42 -22.41
CA ASP A 41 31.03 -14.33 -22.91
C ASP A 41 30.70 -15.47 -21.96
N GLY A 42 31.67 -15.94 -21.17
CA GLY A 42 31.46 -16.95 -20.15
C GLY A 42 30.56 -16.43 -19.02
N THR A 43 30.82 -15.20 -18.55
CA THR A 43 29.96 -14.53 -17.56
C THR A 43 28.56 -14.28 -18.11
N ALA A 44 28.43 -13.87 -19.39
CA ALA A 44 27.14 -13.67 -20.03
C ALA A 44 26.34 -14.99 -20.11
N ALA A 45 26.98 -16.08 -20.54
CA ALA A 45 26.36 -17.41 -20.59
C ALA A 45 25.88 -17.88 -19.21
N LEU A 46 26.66 -17.62 -18.16
CA LEU A 46 26.27 -17.93 -16.77
C LEU A 46 25.10 -17.07 -16.28
N LEU A 47 24.99 -15.81 -16.71
CA LEU A 47 23.87 -14.94 -16.36
C LEU A 47 22.56 -15.43 -16.97
N VAL A 48 22.56 -15.75 -18.25
CA VAL A 48 21.34 -16.13 -18.98
C VAL A 48 20.86 -17.55 -18.68
N SER A 49 21.74 -18.43 -18.19
CA SER A 49 21.42 -19.82 -17.80
C SER A 49 21.00 -19.96 -16.33
N MET A 50 21.06 -18.90 -15.54
CA MET A 50 20.75 -18.96 -14.11
C MET A 50 19.27 -19.22 -13.86
N SER A 51 18.97 -20.20 -12.99
CA SER A 51 17.61 -20.42 -12.52
C SER A 51 17.13 -19.31 -11.58
N ALA A 52 15.82 -19.06 -11.55
CA ALA A 52 15.19 -18.08 -10.65
C ALA A 52 15.61 -18.27 -9.18
N ALA A 53 15.66 -19.51 -8.69
CA ALA A 53 16.08 -19.82 -7.32
C ALA A 53 17.56 -19.48 -7.07
N THR A 54 18.43 -19.67 -8.06
CA THR A 54 19.85 -19.31 -7.95
C THR A 54 20.03 -17.80 -7.93
N ILE A 55 19.27 -17.09 -8.76
CA ILE A 55 19.22 -15.62 -8.78
C ILE A 55 18.83 -15.09 -7.40
N ASP A 56 17.73 -15.58 -6.83
CA ASP A 56 17.25 -15.12 -5.53
C ASP A 56 18.28 -15.40 -4.42
N ARG A 57 18.90 -16.59 -4.41
CA ARG A 57 19.96 -16.92 -3.45
C ARG A 57 21.18 -16.02 -3.59
N ARG A 58 21.60 -15.69 -4.82
CA ARG A 58 22.77 -14.81 -5.06
C ARG A 58 22.49 -13.34 -4.76
N LEU A 59 21.24 -12.89 -4.97
CA LEU A 59 20.81 -11.53 -4.67
C LEU A 59 20.42 -11.33 -3.19
N ALA A 60 20.22 -12.38 -2.41
CA ALA A 60 19.78 -12.27 -1.01
C ALA A 60 20.63 -11.31 -0.15
N PRO A 61 21.98 -11.32 -0.21
CA PRO A 61 22.79 -10.35 0.53
C PRO A 61 22.57 -8.91 0.08
N GLU A 62 22.34 -8.70 -1.22
CA GLU A 62 22.10 -7.37 -1.79
C GLU A 62 20.70 -6.87 -1.42
N ARG A 63 19.67 -7.72 -1.59
CA ARG A 63 18.29 -7.42 -1.18
C ARG A 63 18.22 -6.98 0.27
N LYS A 64 18.96 -7.63 1.17
CA LYS A 64 19.02 -7.28 2.59
C LYS A 64 19.53 -5.84 2.85
N LYS A 65 20.35 -5.28 1.96
CA LYS A 65 20.78 -3.88 2.05
C LYS A 65 19.66 -2.90 1.66
N HIS A 66 18.75 -3.34 0.79
CA HIS A 66 17.60 -2.57 0.32
C HIS A 66 16.30 -2.89 1.09
N GLU A 67 16.35 -3.82 2.06
CA GLU A 67 15.23 -4.07 2.96
C GLU A 67 14.94 -2.80 3.76
N LEU A 68 13.79 -2.19 3.49
CA LEU A 68 13.25 -1.13 4.31
C LEU A 68 13.06 -1.69 5.71
N ARG A 69 13.78 -1.11 6.69
CA ARG A 69 13.60 -1.44 8.11
C ARG A 69 12.33 -0.75 8.63
N GLY A 70 11.19 -1.14 8.07
CA GLY A 70 9.89 -0.71 8.55
C GLY A 70 9.64 -1.28 9.94
N ARG A 71 9.91 -0.50 10.99
CA ARG A 71 9.18 -0.69 12.23
C ARG A 71 7.78 -0.21 11.94
N SER A 72 6.88 -1.14 11.65
CA SER A 72 5.45 -0.81 11.48
C SER A 72 5.02 0.10 12.62
N HIS A 73 4.44 1.26 12.27
CA HIS A 73 3.85 2.16 13.26
C HIS A 73 2.62 1.53 13.91
N THR A 74 2.05 0.48 13.30
CA THR A 74 0.95 -0.31 13.85
C THR A 74 1.52 -1.59 14.45
N LYS A 75 1.29 -1.80 15.75
CA LYS A 75 1.45 -3.11 16.36
C LYS A 75 0.22 -3.94 15.98
N PRO A 76 0.37 -5.12 15.34
CA PRO A 76 -0.76 -6.02 15.19
C PRO A 76 -1.20 -6.45 16.60
N GLY A 77 -2.39 -6.00 17.00
CA GLY A 77 -3.02 -6.46 18.23
C GLY A 77 -3.61 -7.86 17.99
N PRO A 78 -3.35 -8.85 18.86
CA PRO A 78 -3.82 -10.23 18.66
C PRO A 78 -5.35 -10.41 18.74
N LEU A 79 -6.11 -9.34 18.88
CA LEU A 79 -7.55 -9.35 19.18
C LEU A 79 -8.45 -8.96 18.00
N LEU A 80 -7.93 -8.36 16.92
CA LEU A 80 -8.78 -7.84 15.84
C LEU A 80 -8.86 -8.74 14.59
N GLU A 81 -7.82 -9.53 14.30
CA GLU A 81 -7.76 -10.29 13.03
C GLU A 81 -8.80 -11.42 12.93
N SER A 82 -9.25 -12.00 14.04
CA SER A 82 -10.24 -13.09 14.03
C SER A 82 -11.71 -12.62 14.04
N GLN A 83 -11.95 -11.31 14.18
CA GLN A 83 -13.29 -10.73 14.25
C GLN A 83 -13.66 -9.92 12.99
N ILE A 84 -12.74 -9.81 12.02
CA ILE A 84 -12.99 -9.11 10.76
C ILE A 84 -13.33 -10.18 9.71
N PRO A 85 -14.62 -10.34 9.34
CA PRO A 85 -14.99 -11.25 8.27
C PRO A 85 -14.31 -10.84 6.96
N ILE A 86 -13.65 -11.79 6.30
CA ILE A 86 -13.08 -11.58 4.95
C ILE A 86 -14.27 -11.54 3.98
N ARG A 87 -14.68 -10.33 3.61
CA ARG A 87 -15.71 -10.14 2.59
C ARG A 87 -15.11 -10.40 1.21
N THR A 88 -15.80 -11.19 0.41
CA THR A 88 -15.43 -11.48 -0.98
C THR A 88 -16.18 -10.53 -1.91
N TRP A 89 -15.73 -10.43 -3.16
CA TRP A 89 -16.36 -9.57 -4.19
C TRP A 89 -17.89 -9.79 -4.35
N ALA A 90 -18.40 -10.96 -3.97
CA ALA A 90 -19.81 -11.33 -4.07
C ALA A 90 -20.69 -10.79 -2.92
N ASP A 91 -20.10 -10.29 -1.84
CA ASP A 91 -20.84 -9.80 -0.65
C ASP A 91 -21.21 -8.30 -0.75
N TRP A 92 -21.03 -7.69 -1.93
CA TRP A 92 -21.12 -6.26 -2.21
C TRP A 92 -22.45 -5.83 -2.87
N ASP A 93 -23.58 -6.40 -2.47
CA ASP A 93 -24.85 -6.17 -3.20
C ASP A 93 -25.54 -4.83 -2.87
N ASP A 94 -25.14 -4.12 -1.80
CA ASP A 94 -25.83 -2.93 -1.28
C ASP A 94 -24.95 -1.71 -0.92
N ALA A 95 -23.73 -1.59 -1.48
CA ALA A 95 -22.85 -0.47 -1.14
C ALA A 95 -23.34 0.85 -1.77
N GLN A 96 -23.89 1.75 -0.95
CA GLN A 96 -24.18 3.13 -1.36
C GLN A 96 -22.91 4.00 -1.29
N PRO A 97 -22.73 4.98 -2.20
CA PRO A 97 -21.65 5.96 -2.11
C PRO A 97 -21.71 6.75 -0.79
N GLY A 98 -20.55 7.05 -0.23
CA GLY A 98 -20.36 7.84 0.98
C GLY A 98 -19.70 7.10 2.15
N PHE A 99 -19.51 5.79 2.07
CA PHE A 99 -18.71 5.05 3.05
C PHE A 99 -17.28 4.90 2.56
N VAL A 100 -16.31 5.40 3.33
CA VAL A 100 -14.92 5.50 2.89
C VAL A 100 -13.97 4.67 3.76
N GLU A 101 -12.99 4.03 3.13
CA GLU A 101 -11.77 3.56 3.79
C GLU A 101 -10.75 4.70 3.87
N VAL A 102 -10.03 4.78 4.99
CA VAL A 102 -9.01 5.80 5.22
C VAL A 102 -7.68 5.16 5.60
N ASP A 103 -6.63 5.46 4.84
CA ASP A 103 -5.27 4.95 5.07
C ASP A 103 -4.23 6.08 5.11
N LEU A 104 -3.12 5.83 5.81
CA LEU A 104 -1.97 6.74 5.90
C LEU A 104 -0.67 6.03 5.51
N VAL A 105 -0.07 6.47 4.41
CA VAL A 105 1.24 6.00 3.95
C VAL A 105 2.32 6.99 4.39
N GLY A 106 3.28 6.53 5.18
CA GLY A 106 4.43 7.32 5.62
C GLY A 106 5.54 7.38 4.57
N HIS A 107 6.09 8.57 4.34
CA HIS A 107 7.24 8.80 3.46
C HIS A 107 8.53 8.95 4.27
N ASP A 108 8.84 7.93 5.07
CA ASP A 108 9.95 7.95 6.03
C ASP A 108 11.24 7.27 5.50
N GLY A 109 11.17 6.69 4.30
CA GLY A 109 12.30 5.99 3.68
C GLY A 109 12.83 4.82 4.52
N GLY A 110 12.02 4.28 5.45
CA GLY A 110 12.44 3.24 6.39
C GLY A 110 13.14 3.75 7.65
N ASN A 111 13.18 5.06 7.88
CA ASN A 111 13.64 5.65 9.13
C ASN A 111 12.49 6.32 9.87
N ALA A 112 11.96 5.65 10.90
CA ALA A 112 10.85 6.17 11.71
C ALA A 112 11.21 7.33 12.67
N ALA A 113 12.47 7.79 12.67
CA ALA A 113 12.92 8.87 13.54
C ALA A 113 12.83 10.24 12.83
N GLY A 114 12.00 11.13 13.37
CA GLY A 114 11.83 12.50 12.88
C GLY A 114 10.37 12.86 12.57
N GLU A 115 10.18 14.04 11.97
CA GLU A 115 8.91 14.39 11.31
C GLU A 115 8.98 13.94 9.85
N HIS A 116 8.00 13.16 9.41
CA HIS A 116 7.88 12.69 8.03
C HIS A 116 6.54 13.10 7.46
N ALA A 117 6.52 13.40 6.16
CA ALA A 117 5.26 13.58 5.44
C ALA A 117 4.53 12.25 5.32
N TYR A 118 3.20 12.31 5.30
CA TYR A 118 2.35 11.16 5.03
C TYR A 118 1.39 11.50 3.90
N THR A 119 0.95 10.51 3.14
CA THR A 119 -0.20 10.64 2.26
C THR A 119 -1.40 10.03 2.96
N LEU A 120 -2.44 10.84 3.14
CA LEU A 120 -3.78 10.41 3.49
C LEU A 120 -4.48 9.96 2.20
N THR A 121 -5.03 8.76 2.20
CA THR A 121 -5.83 8.19 1.12
C THR A 121 -7.23 7.93 1.65
N VAL A 122 -8.24 8.46 0.97
CA VAL A 122 -9.65 8.27 1.29
C VAL A 122 -10.31 7.65 0.07
N THR A 123 -10.82 6.43 0.20
CA THR A 123 -11.42 5.69 -0.91
C THR A 123 -12.85 5.35 -0.55
N ASP A 124 -13.80 5.85 -1.35
CA ASP A 124 -15.17 5.37 -1.28
C ASP A 124 -15.25 3.93 -1.74
N ILE A 125 -15.92 3.15 -0.91
CA ILE A 125 -16.00 1.71 -1.04
C ILE A 125 -16.89 1.29 -2.21
N ALA A 126 -18.05 1.95 -2.35
CA ALA A 126 -19.06 1.59 -3.35
C ALA A 126 -18.61 1.89 -4.77
N THR A 127 -17.95 3.03 -4.96
CA THR A 127 -17.58 3.57 -6.27
C THR A 127 -16.11 3.37 -6.61
N GLY A 128 -15.27 3.09 -5.61
CA GLY A 128 -13.81 3.10 -5.76
C GLY A 128 -13.22 4.50 -5.95
N TRP A 129 -14.00 5.58 -5.74
CA TRP A 129 -13.50 6.94 -5.89
C TRP A 129 -12.48 7.26 -4.80
N THR A 130 -11.26 7.65 -5.21
CA THR A 130 -10.16 7.92 -4.28
C THR A 130 -9.74 9.38 -4.32
N GLU A 131 -9.58 9.97 -3.14
CA GLU A 131 -8.96 11.27 -2.93
C GLU A 131 -7.73 11.17 -2.04
N ASN A 132 -6.68 11.89 -2.40
CA ASN A 132 -5.42 11.90 -1.67
C ASN A 132 -5.06 13.30 -1.16
N ARG A 133 -4.45 13.38 0.03
CA ARG A 133 -3.85 14.61 0.56
C ARG A 133 -2.54 14.34 1.24
N SER A 134 -1.55 15.19 0.98
CA SER A 134 -0.30 15.18 1.74
C SER A 134 -0.53 15.83 3.11
N VAL A 135 -0.15 15.13 4.17
CA VAL A 135 -0.22 15.63 5.55
C VAL A 135 1.19 15.72 6.14
N ARG A 136 1.43 16.78 6.91
CA ARG A 136 2.77 17.10 7.43
C ARG A 136 3.35 16.00 8.32
N ASN A 137 2.53 15.40 9.18
CA ASN A 137 2.85 14.27 10.02
C ASN A 137 1.55 13.58 10.46
N LYS A 138 1.64 12.44 11.16
CA LYS A 138 0.48 11.67 11.64
C LYS A 138 -0.36 12.34 12.74
N ALA A 139 -0.04 13.56 13.16
CA ALA A 139 -0.83 14.23 14.21
C ALA A 139 -2.26 14.44 13.73
N ARG A 140 -3.21 14.04 14.57
CA ARG A 140 -4.66 14.13 14.36
C ARG A 140 -5.14 15.46 13.76
N LYS A 141 -4.56 16.59 14.16
CA LYS A 141 -4.94 17.91 13.62
C LYS A 141 -4.75 18.03 12.10
N TRP A 142 -3.68 17.44 11.56
CA TRP A 142 -3.38 17.52 10.12
C TRP A 142 -4.26 16.55 9.32
N VAL A 143 -4.52 15.38 9.88
CA VAL A 143 -5.41 14.39 9.26
C VAL A 143 -6.84 14.90 9.19
N ILE A 144 -7.36 15.49 10.27
CA ILE A 144 -8.71 16.10 10.27
C ILE A 144 -8.81 17.24 9.26
N ALA A 145 -7.82 18.13 9.21
CA ALA A 145 -7.83 19.23 8.26
C ALA A 145 -7.85 18.73 6.80
N ALA A 146 -7.06 17.70 6.50
CA ALA A 146 -7.05 17.07 5.18
C ALA A 146 -8.37 16.36 4.85
N LEU A 147 -9.00 15.69 5.83
CA LEU A 147 -10.33 15.09 5.65
C LEU A 147 -11.40 16.15 5.38
N ASP A 148 -11.36 17.28 6.08
CA ASP A 148 -12.28 18.41 5.84
C ASP A 148 -12.10 18.99 4.43
N GLU A 149 -10.89 18.95 3.86
CA GLU A 149 -10.64 19.36 2.47
C GLU A 149 -11.13 18.33 1.46
N ILE A 150 -10.91 17.05 1.72
CA ILE A 150 -11.38 15.96 0.85
C ILE A 150 -12.91 15.95 0.82
N ALA A 151 -13.57 16.06 1.97
CA ALA A 151 -15.03 16.04 2.07
C ALA A 151 -15.72 17.13 1.23
N LYS A 152 -15.02 18.24 0.92
CA LYS A 152 -15.55 19.33 0.08
C LYS A 152 -15.50 19.05 -1.41
N ILE A 153 -14.62 18.16 -1.85
CA ILE A 153 -14.40 17.88 -3.27
C ILE A 153 -14.94 16.52 -3.71
N MET A 154 -15.23 15.63 -2.75
CA MET A 154 -15.85 14.34 -3.03
C MET A 154 -17.16 14.55 -3.80
N PRO A 155 -17.44 13.72 -4.82
CA PRO A 155 -18.67 13.84 -5.61
C PRO A 155 -19.94 13.45 -4.85
N PHE A 156 -19.80 12.90 -3.63
CA PHE A 156 -20.89 12.54 -2.73
C PHE A 156 -20.48 12.83 -1.27
N PRO A 157 -21.45 13.05 -0.37
CA PRO A 157 -21.17 13.26 1.04
C PRO A 157 -20.50 12.04 1.68
N ILE A 158 -19.53 12.28 2.56
CA ILE A 158 -18.99 11.21 3.42
C ILE A 158 -20.00 10.94 4.55
N LEU A 159 -20.53 9.73 4.56
CA LEU A 159 -21.51 9.22 5.51
C LEU A 159 -20.86 8.51 6.70
N GLY A 160 -19.68 7.90 6.48
CA GLY A 160 -18.95 7.20 7.52
C GLY A 160 -17.58 6.73 7.06
N VAL A 161 -16.71 6.43 8.03
CA VAL A 161 -15.44 5.76 7.78
C VAL A 161 -15.62 4.30 8.12
N ASP A 162 -15.45 3.40 7.16
CA ASP A 162 -15.45 1.97 7.45
C ASP A 162 -14.16 1.61 8.18
N ARG A 163 -14.31 0.82 9.23
CA ARG A 163 -13.23 0.36 10.08
C ARG A 163 -13.34 -1.14 10.18
N SER A 164 -13.02 -1.82 9.09
CA SER A 164 -13.00 -3.28 8.99
C SER A 164 -14.22 -3.95 9.65
N GLY A 165 -15.33 -4.02 8.92
CA GLY A 165 -16.33 -5.09 9.07
C GLY A 165 -17.35 -4.99 10.21
N PHE A 166 -17.57 -3.82 10.81
CA PHE A 166 -18.76 -3.63 11.66
C PHE A 166 -19.96 -3.23 10.80
N ASP A 167 -20.78 -4.21 10.43
CA ASP A 167 -22.17 -3.94 10.05
C ASP A 167 -22.85 -3.21 11.21
N THR A 168 -23.25 -1.97 10.97
CA THR A 168 -24.52 -1.54 11.54
C THR A 168 -25.57 -2.09 10.57
N PRO A 169 -26.45 -3.03 10.98
CA PRO A 169 -27.43 -3.57 10.06
C PRO A 169 -28.25 -2.42 9.46
N ALA A 170 -28.45 -2.46 8.15
CA ALA A 170 -29.34 -1.54 7.46
C ALA A 170 -30.69 -1.50 8.21
N PRO A 171 -31.31 -0.31 8.41
CA PRO A 171 -32.53 -0.20 9.17
C PRO A 171 -33.64 -0.95 8.43
N SER A 172 -33.91 -2.19 8.87
CA SER A 172 -35.17 -2.85 8.58
C SER A 172 -36.29 -2.02 9.21
N ARG A 173 -37.39 -1.90 8.46
CA ARG A 173 -38.57 -1.09 8.79
C ARG A 173 -39.05 -1.34 10.24
N ILE A 174 -38.57 -0.53 11.17
CA ILE A 174 -39.10 -0.39 12.53
C ILE A 174 -39.12 1.12 12.80
N GLY A 175 -40.25 1.59 13.36
CA GLY A 175 -40.50 3.00 13.69
C GLY A 175 -39.43 3.63 14.58
N PRO A 176 -39.56 4.94 14.88
CA PRO A 176 -38.45 5.88 15.07
C PRO A 176 -37.49 5.42 16.16
N ALA A 177 -36.49 4.66 15.76
CA ALA A 177 -35.33 4.37 16.56
C ALA A 177 -34.38 5.54 16.37
N THR A 178 -33.99 6.13 17.50
CA THR A 178 -33.05 7.22 17.67
C THR A 178 -31.69 6.82 17.09
N CYS A 179 -31.61 6.81 15.76
CA CYS A 179 -30.38 6.65 15.01
C CYS A 179 -29.55 7.91 15.25
N CYS A 180 -28.24 7.72 15.44
CA CYS A 180 -27.23 8.72 15.77
C CYS A 180 -27.02 9.81 14.68
N ILE A 181 -28.10 10.41 14.18
CA ILE A 181 -28.15 11.48 13.20
C ILE A 181 -27.61 12.80 13.80
N ASP A 182 -27.58 12.91 15.13
CA ASP A 182 -27.11 14.12 15.83
C ASP A 182 -25.63 14.11 16.22
N THR A 183 -24.86 13.08 15.85
CA THR A 183 -23.42 13.10 16.09
C THR A 183 -22.71 13.66 14.86
N PRO A 184 -22.08 14.85 14.94
CA PRO A 184 -21.42 15.42 13.77
C PRO A 184 -20.34 14.46 13.26
N PRO A 185 -20.17 14.30 11.93
CA PRO A 185 -19.21 13.36 11.30
C PRO A 185 -17.78 13.53 11.80
N ARG A 186 -17.47 14.70 12.40
CA ARG A 186 -16.31 14.91 13.25
C ARG A 186 -16.08 13.75 14.21
N LEU A 187 -17.04 13.38 15.06
CA LEU A 187 -16.83 12.51 16.22
C LEU A 187 -16.44 11.05 15.87
N LEU A 188 -16.96 10.52 14.74
CA LEU A 188 -16.60 9.18 14.23
C LEU A 188 -15.17 9.13 13.67
N ILE A 189 -14.75 10.20 12.98
CA ILE A 189 -13.37 10.36 12.51
C ILE A 189 -12.38 10.52 13.69
N LEU A 190 -12.82 11.12 14.80
CA LEU A 190 -11.95 11.37 15.97
C LEU A 190 -11.47 10.10 16.67
N GLN A 191 -12.20 8.99 16.58
CA GLN A 191 -11.80 7.70 17.15
C GLN A 191 -10.96 6.86 16.18
N ALA A 192 -10.89 7.25 14.90
CA ALA A 192 -10.27 6.53 13.79
C ALA A 192 -8.74 6.74 13.67
N ILE A 193 -8.24 7.85 14.20
CA ILE A 193 -6.82 8.25 14.11
C ILE A 193 -6.09 7.73 15.37
N PRO A 194 -5.01 6.93 15.23
CA PRO A 194 -4.22 6.45 16.37
C PRO A 194 -3.54 7.58 17.16
#